data_AF-A0A435G906-F1
#
_entry.id   AF-A0A435G906-F1
#
_cell.length_a   1.000
_cell.length_b   1.000
_cell.length_c   1.000
_cell.angle_alpha   90.00
_cell.angle_beta   90.00
_cell.angle_gamma   90.00
#
_symmetry.space_group_name_H-M   'P 1'
#
loop_
_entity.id
_entity.type
_entity.pdbx_description
1 polymer ?
#
loop_
_entity_poly.entity_id
_entity_poly.type
_entity_poly.pdbx_seq_one_letter_code
_entity_poly.pdbx_strand_id
1 'polypeptide(L)' 'MPLSQKLSSVEMTLKCPGCGNEFTKPGRWFIVAAHYRCEGCQRLHRLPYPEKVELFERYAQGCEDGLGSIDSGPAPLG' A
#
# COMPACT_ATOMS: atom_id res chain seq x y z
N MET A 1 -9.96 17.11 2.00
CA MET A 1 -9.60 16.57 0.68
C MET A 1 -10.28 15.21 0.54
N PRO A 2 -11.26 15.01 -0.34
CA PRO A 2 -11.81 13.68 -0.57
C PRO A 2 -10.74 12.75 -1.16
N LEU A 3 -10.72 11.49 -0.73
CA LEU A 3 -9.84 10.47 -1.31
C LEU A 3 -10.28 10.19 -2.76
N SER A 4 -9.31 10.12 -3.70
CA SER A 4 -9.60 9.94 -5.12
C SER A 4 -10.25 8.59 -5.40
N GLN A 5 -11.51 8.61 -5.86
CA GLN A 5 -12.23 7.38 -6.23
C GLN A 5 -11.57 6.64 -7.41
N LYS A 6 -10.80 7.36 -8.25
CA LYS A 6 -10.05 6.75 -9.36
C LYS A 6 -9.01 5.73 -8.88
N LEU A 7 -8.52 5.88 -7.66
CA LEU A 7 -7.54 4.97 -7.04
C LEU A 7 -8.20 3.80 -6.28
N SER A 8 -9.53 3.72 -6.23
CA SER A 8 -10.25 2.70 -5.44
C SER A 8 -9.91 1.24 -5.84
N SER A 9 -9.61 1.01 -7.11
CA SER A 9 -9.22 -0.30 -7.65
C SER A 9 -7.71 -0.46 -7.85
N VAL A 10 -6.92 0.57 -7.57
CA VAL A 10 -5.46 0.53 -7.71
C VAL A 10 -4.87 -0.15 -6.48
N GLU A 11 -3.94 -1.09 -6.69
CA GLU A 11 -3.16 -1.68 -5.60
C GLU A 11 -2.15 -0.65 -5.07
N MET A 12 -2.21 -0.39 -3.78
CA MET A 12 -1.41 0.63 -3.10
C MET A 12 -0.64 -0.01 -1.96
N THR A 13 0.61 0.43 -1.79
CA THR A 13 1.54 -0.09 -0.79
C THR A 13 1.73 0.94 0.32
N LEU A 14 1.51 0.50 1.56
CA LEU A 14 1.77 1.30 2.76
C LEU A 14 2.92 0.68 3.57
N LYS A 15 3.83 1.52 4.04
CA LYS A 15 4.89 1.14 4.98
C LYS A 15 4.37 1.22 6.41
N CYS A 16 4.58 0.16 7.19
CA CYS A 16 4.29 0.16 8.62
C CYS A 16 5.18 1.20 9.34
N PRO A 17 4.61 2.14 10.13
CA PRO A 17 5.40 3.15 10.82
C PRO A 17 6.22 2.57 11.99
N GLY A 18 5.88 1.35 12.45
CA GLY A 18 6.58 0.70 13.56
C GLY A 18 7.79 -0.13 13.15
N CYS A 19 7.80 -0.73 11.97
CA CYS A 19 8.87 -1.65 11.53
C CYS A 19 9.28 -1.51 10.06
N GLY A 20 8.66 -0.61 9.31
CA GLY A 20 8.95 -0.41 7.90
C GLY A 20 8.38 -1.47 6.96
N ASN A 21 7.81 -2.58 7.48
CA ASN A 21 7.23 -3.63 6.66
C ASN A 21 6.13 -3.08 5.74
N GLU A 22 6.23 -3.40 4.46
CA GLU A 22 5.27 -3.00 3.43
C GLU A 22 4.13 -3.99 3.33
N PHE A 23 2.94 -3.49 3.02
CA PHE A 23 1.81 -4.32 2.64
C PHE A 23 0.98 -3.63 1.58
N THR A 24 0.42 -4.43 0.68
CA THR A 24 -0.34 -3.96 -0.48
C THR A 24 -1.81 -4.32 -0.33
N LYS A 25 -2.70 -3.35 -0.62
CA LYS A 25 -4.15 -3.51 -0.65
C LYS A 25 -4.75 -2.61 -1.74
N PRO A 26 -5.95 -2.89 -2.25
CA PRO A 26 -6.63 -1.99 -3.16
C PRO A 26 -7.01 -0.68 -2.45
N GLY A 27 -7.02 0.44 -3.16
CA GLY A 27 -7.34 1.76 -2.60
C GLY A 27 -8.66 1.81 -1.82
N ARG A 28 -9.69 1.07 -2.26
CA ARG A 28 -10.98 0.95 -1.55
C ARG A 28 -10.84 0.45 -0.12
N TRP A 29 -9.82 -0.38 0.16
CA TRP A 29 -9.52 -0.85 1.50
C TRP A 29 -9.00 0.29 2.37
N PHE A 30 -8.07 1.11 1.85
CA PHE A 30 -7.51 2.26 2.58
C PHE A 30 -8.56 3.35 2.85
N ILE A 31 -9.57 3.50 1.98
CA ILE A 31 -10.69 4.41 2.22
C ILE A 31 -11.39 4.06 3.55
N VAL A 32 -11.76 2.79 3.72
CA VAL A 32 -12.59 2.35 4.86
C VAL A 32 -11.79 1.94 6.10
N ALA A 33 -10.54 1.52 5.95
CA ALA A 33 -9.75 1.01 7.08
C ALA A 33 -9.41 2.12 8.09
N ALA A 34 -9.78 1.95 9.34
CA ALA A 34 -9.36 2.85 10.44
C ALA A 34 -8.13 2.32 11.19
N HIS A 35 -7.94 1.00 11.16
CA HIS A 35 -6.85 0.30 11.83
C HIS A 35 -6.38 -0.87 10.97
N TYR A 36 -5.15 -1.30 11.19
CA TYR A 36 -4.61 -2.52 10.60
C TYR A 36 -3.60 -3.18 11.53
N ARG A 37 -3.54 -4.50 11.50
CA ARG A 37 -2.50 -5.25 12.19
C ARG A 37 -1.33 -5.46 11.22
N CYS A 38 -0.14 -5.02 11.60
CA CYS A 38 1.05 -5.23 10.78
C CYS A 38 1.52 -6.68 10.90
N GLU A 39 1.83 -7.33 9.77
CA GLU A 39 2.34 -8.70 9.75
C GLU A 39 3.78 -8.80 10.26
N GLY A 40 4.61 -7.76 10.06
CA GLY A 40 5.99 -7.71 10.56
C GLY A 40 6.08 -7.56 12.07
N CYS A 41 5.58 -6.45 12.63
CA CYS A 41 5.71 -6.16 14.07
C CYS A 41 4.52 -6.62 14.92
N GLN A 42 3.46 -7.18 14.31
CA GLN A 42 2.26 -7.70 15.00
C GLN A 42 1.46 -6.66 15.80
N ARG A 43 1.81 -5.38 15.73
CA ARG A 43 1.09 -4.28 16.41
C ARG A 43 -0.14 -3.83 15.63
N LEU A 44 -1.14 -3.36 16.37
CA LEU A 44 -2.31 -2.68 15.80
C LEU A 44 -1.95 -1.20 15.59
N HIS A 45 -1.93 -0.78 14.33
CA HIS A 45 -1.68 0.60 13.94
C HIS A 45 -2.99 1.30 13.59
N ARG A 46 -3.08 2.58 13.95
CA ARG A 46 -4.12 3.48 13.43
C ARG A 46 -3.73 3.90 12.02
N LEU A 47 -4.73 4.06 11.16
CA LEU A 47 -4.59 4.69 9.84
C LEU A 47 -5.44 5.97 9.83
N PRO A 48 -4.92 7.07 10.39
CA PRO A 48 -5.65 8.32 10.49
C PRO A 48 -5.86 8.92 9.10
N TYR A 49 -6.88 9.77 8.96
CA TYR A 49 -7.25 10.35 7.68
C TYR A 49 -6.11 11.11 6.96
N PRO A 50 -5.27 11.91 7.64
CA PRO A 50 -4.14 12.57 7.00
C PRO A 50 -3.16 11.61 6.32
N GLU A 51 -2.82 10.48 6.95
CA GLU A 51 -1.96 9.46 6.34
C GLU A 51 -2.59 8.84 5.08
N LYS A 52 -3.92 8.69 5.08
CA LYS A 52 -4.65 8.25 3.87
C LYS A 52 -4.54 9.27 2.76
N VAL A 53 -4.66 10.56 3.07
CA VAL A 53 -4.53 11.64 2.08
C VAL A 53 -3.15 11.62 1.47
N GLU A 54 -2.09 11.56 2.28
CA GLU A 54 -0.70 11.49 1.81
C GLU A 54 -0.45 10.26 0.91
N LEU A 55 -1.00 9.10 1.30
CA LEU A 55 -0.92 7.88 0.50
C LEU A 55 -1.61 8.07 -0.87
N PHE A 56 -2.83 8.61 -0.89
CA PHE A 56 -3.58 8.83 -2.13
C PHE A 56 -2.94 9.91 -3.01
N GLU A 57 -2.39 10.97 -2.42
CA GLU A 57 -1.67 12.02 -3.15
C GLU A 57 -0.40 11.48 -3.80
N ARG A 58 0.38 10.64 -3.11
CA ARG A 58 1.56 9.96 -3.68
C ARG A 58 1.20 9.19 -4.96
N TYR A 59 0.14 8.38 -4.91
CA TYR A 59 -0.33 7.60 -6.05
C TYR A 59 -1.03 8.43 -7.14
N ALA A 60 -1.57 9.60 -6.79
CA ALA A 60 -2.15 10.52 -7.76
C ALA A 60 -1.08 11.35 -8.49
N GLN A 61 0.06 11.63 -7.86
CA GLN A 61 1.13 12.48 -8.37
C GLN A 61 2.23 11.71 -9.13
N GLY A 62 2.46 10.43 -8.84
CA GLY A 62 3.37 9.56 -9.60
C GLY A 62 2.60 8.31 -10.05
N CYS A 63 2.43 8.04 -11.34
CA CYS A 63 3.52 7.57 -12.22
C CYS A 63 4.31 6.48 -11.48
N GLU A 64 4.00 5.24 -11.83
CA GLU A 64 4.44 3.99 -11.21
C GLU A 64 5.96 3.97 -10.99
N ASP A 65 6.43 4.15 -9.75
CA ASP A 65 7.74 3.64 -9.36
C ASP A 65 7.50 2.23 -8.84
N GLY A 66 7.55 1.29 -9.78
CA GLY A 66 7.23 -0.11 -9.59
C GLY A 66 8.12 -0.76 -8.54
N LEU A 67 7.50 -1.53 -7.66
CA LEU A 67 8.15 -2.67 -7.03
C LEU A 67 7.23 -3.88 -7.16
N GLY A 68 7.21 -4.41 -8.39
CA GLY A 68 6.51 -5.62 -8.78
C GLY A 68 7.17 -6.32 -9.98
N SER A 69 8.45 -6.08 -10.24
CA SER A 69 9.23 -6.92 -11.16
C SER A 69 9.85 -8.06 -10.36
N ILE A 70 9.07 -9.11 -10.08
CA ILE A 70 9.66 -10.43 -9.90
C ILE A 70 10.01 -10.96 -11.29
N ASP A 71 11.30 -10.97 -11.58
CA ASP A 71 11.91 -11.68 -12.68
C ASP A 71 11.35 -13.12 -12.74
N SER A 72 10.55 -13.40 -13.76
CA SER A 72 10.17 -14.77 -14.14
C SER A 72 11.23 -15.31 -15.08
N GLY A 73 12.39 -15.69 -14.54
CA GLY A 73 13.33 -16.55 -15.25
C GLY A 73 12.93 -18.03 -15.08
N PRO A 74 12.79 -18.82 -16.16
CA PRO A 74 12.48 -20.24 -16.02
C PRO A 74 13.66 -21.00 -15.40
N ALA A 75 13.34 -21.97 -14.54
CA ALA A 75 14.30 -22.86 -13.90
C ALA A 75 15.16 -23.62 -14.93
N PRO A 76 16.49 -23.70 -14.76
CA PRO A 76 17.29 -24.64 -15.54
C PRO A 76 17.03 -26.07 -15.05
N LEU A 77 16.62 -26.91 -15.99
CA LEU A 77 16.60 -28.37 -15.86
C LEU A 77 18.05 -28.86 -15.75
N GLY A 78 18.37 -29.55 -14.66
CA GLY A 78 19.56 -30.36 -14.49
C GLY A 78 19.18 -31.83 -14.43
#